data_AF-A0A0M2Q3F2-F1
#
_entry.id   AF-A0A0M2Q3F2-F1
#
_cell.length_a   1.000
_cell.length_b   1.000
_cell.length_c   1.000
_cell.angle_alpha   90.00
_cell.angle_beta   90.00
_cell.angle_gamma   90.00
#
_symmetry.space_group_name_H-M   'P 1'
#
loop_
_entity.id
_entity.type
_entity.pdbx_description
1 polymer ?
#
loop_
_entity_poly.entity_id
_entity_poly.type
_entity_poly.pdbx_seq_one_letter_code
_entity_poly.pdbx_strand_id
1 'polypeptide(L)'
;MVEAGILQAQSGKVRLLKRNELQTDWDPGHDTRMPDWEIAQYLIRSLDQDGEVGAAELLAKVGDRGENARDLAYRLYSLCDRKGWTQEAIVYNSLVISWPEINRLASEIQPSAPHQTSFL
;
A
#
# COMPACT_ATOMS: atom_id res chain seq x y z
N MET A 1 24.97 -9.97 6.25
CA MET A 1 24.20 -8.71 6.22
C MET A 1 22.80 -9.03 5.72
N VAL A 2 21.83 -9.11 6.63
CA VAL A 2 20.40 -9.21 6.30
C VAL A 2 19.81 -7.85 6.69
N GLU A 3 19.96 -6.89 5.80
CA GLU A 3 19.55 -5.50 6.01
C GLU A 3 18.43 -5.16 5.03
N ALA A 4 17.30 -5.79 5.24
CA ALA A 4 16.02 -5.25 4.83
C ALA A 4 15.07 -5.67 5.95
N GLY A 5 14.41 -4.71 6.58
CA GLY A 5 13.40 -4.91 7.63
C GLY A 5 12.13 -5.57 7.09
N ILE A 6 12.31 -6.64 6.31
CA ILE A 6 11.33 -7.48 5.61
C ILE A 6 11.63 -8.96 5.92
N LEU A 7 12.87 -9.27 6.34
CA LEU A 7 13.39 -10.63 6.37
C LEU A 7 14.11 -10.93 7.68
N GLN A 8 13.43 -11.65 8.58
CA GLN A 8 14.14 -12.46 9.58
C GLN A 8 14.37 -13.85 8.98
N ALA A 9 15.49 -14.03 8.27
CA ALA A 9 15.90 -15.34 7.78
C ALA A 9 16.47 -16.17 8.94
N GLN A 10 15.61 -16.87 9.67
CA GLN A 10 16.00 -17.98 10.54
C GLN A 10 15.61 -19.30 9.84
N SER A 11 16.61 -20.06 9.41
CA SER A 11 16.46 -21.45 8.93
C SER A 11 15.50 -21.67 7.74
N GLY A 12 15.67 -20.95 6.63
CA GLY A 12 15.05 -21.32 5.34
C GLY A 12 13.52 -21.13 5.25
N LYS A 13 12.89 -20.45 6.21
CA LYS A 13 11.47 -20.06 6.15
C LYS A 13 11.35 -18.55 6.00
N VAL A 14 10.90 -18.12 4.83
CA VAL A 14 10.52 -16.72 4.59
C VAL A 14 9.17 -16.48 5.26
N ARG A 15 9.08 -15.49 6.15
CA ARG A 15 7.82 -15.08 6.78
C ARG A 15 7.56 -13.61 6.45
N LEU A 16 6.34 -13.32 6.02
CA LEU A 16 5.84 -11.95 5.87
C LEU A 16 5.73 -11.31 7.26
N LEU A 17 6.26 -10.08 7.38
CA LEU A 17 6.07 -9.29 8.59
C LEU A 17 4.60 -8.95 8.79
N LYS A 18 4.17 -8.80 10.04
CA LYS A 18 2.82 -8.34 10.36
C LYS A 18 2.77 -6.81 10.27
N ARG A 19 1.57 -6.25 10.03
CA ARG A 19 1.33 -4.80 10.00
C ARG A 19 1.88 -4.04 11.22
N ASN A 20 1.82 -4.67 12.39
CA ASN A 20 2.30 -4.10 13.65
C ASN A 20 3.84 -4.11 13.79
N GLU A 21 4.54 -4.77 12.86
CA GLU A 21 6.00 -4.87 12.82
C GLU A 21 6.61 -3.88 11.79
N LEU A 22 5.77 -3.11 11.07
CA LEU A 22 6.20 -2.11 10.11
C LEU A 22 6.64 -0.80 10.80
N GLN A 23 7.64 -0.14 10.22
CA GLN A 23 8.16 1.13 10.75
C GLN A 23 7.08 2.22 10.74
N THR A 24 7.04 3.04 11.80
CA THR A 24 6.02 4.10 11.90
C THR A 24 6.35 5.27 10.98
N ASP A 25 7.63 5.66 10.88
CA ASP A 25 8.11 6.81 10.11
C ASP A 25 8.55 6.44 8.68
N TRP A 26 7.78 5.59 8.00
CA TRP A 26 8.14 5.13 6.66
C TRP A 26 8.01 6.22 5.62
N ASP A 27 9.09 6.45 4.85
CA ASP A 27 9.16 7.42 3.76
C ASP A 27 9.42 6.71 2.43
N PRO A 28 8.43 6.68 1.51
CA PRO A 28 8.60 6.05 0.20
C PRO A 28 9.67 6.72 -0.67
N GLY A 29 10.10 7.95 -0.35
CA GLY A 29 11.15 8.67 -1.09
C GLY A 29 12.56 8.17 -0.83
N HIS A 30 12.81 7.47 0.29
CA HIS A 30 14.15 7.03 0.70
C HIS A 30 14.35 5.50 0.64
N ASP A 31 13.29 4.73 0.37
CA ASP A 31 13.34 3.27 0.38
C ASP A 31 13.59 2.69 -1.03
N THR A 32 14.83 2.27 -1.27
CA THR A 32 15.28 1.67 -2.54
C THR A 32 14.81 0.23 -2.75
N ARG A 33 14.20 -0.42 -1.74
CA ARG A 33 13.75 -1.82 -1.80
C ARG A 33 12.26 -1.98 -1.54
N MET A 34 11.50 -0.89 -1.58
CA MET A 34 10.05 -0.81 -1.41
C MET A 34 9.33 -1.92 -2.19
N PRO A 35 8.91 -3.03 -1.56
CA PRO A 35 8.10 -4.05 -2.21
C PRO A 35 6.65 -3.57 -2.27
N ASP A 36 5.92 -3.90 -3.33
CA ASP A 36 4.51 -3.50 -3.48
C ASP A 36 3.63 -4.03 -2.32
N TRP A 37 4.10 -5.09 -1.63
CA TRP A 37 3.49 -5.59 -0.41
C TRP A 37 3.53 -4.59 0.75
N GLU A 38 4.65 -3.91 0.99
CA GLU A 38 4.74 -2.95 2.10
C GLU A 38 3.88 -1.72 1.83
N ILE A 39 3.86 -1.25 0.59
CA ILE A 39 2.94 -0.20 0.14
C ILE A 39 1.49 -0.59 0.49
N ALA A 40 1.07 -1.81 0.15
CA ALA A 40 -0.29 -2.27 0.45
C ALA A 40 -0.58 -2.25 1.96
N GLN A 41 0.39 -2.66 2.80
CA GLN A 41 0.22 -2.64 4.25
C GLN A 41 0.17 -1.21 4.82
N TYR A 42 0.99 -0.28 4.31
CA TYR A 42 0.95 1.11 4.76
C TYR A 42 -0.33 1.84 4.33
N LEU A 43 -0.82 1.57 3.13
CA LEU A 43 -2.11 2.09 2.66
C LEU A 43 -3.27 1.58 3.53
N ILE A 44 -3.28 0.29 3.85
CA ILE A 44 -4.24 -0.30 4.79
C ILE A 44 -4.13 0.35 6.17
N ARG A 45 -2.91 0.51 6.70
CA ARG A 45 -2.69 1.11 8.02
C ARG A 45 -3.20 2.55 8.07
N SER A 46 -2.90 3.33 7.03
CA SER A 46 -3.38 4.72 6.93
C SER A 46 -4.90 4.78 6.72
N LEU A 47 -5.48 3.86 5.96
CA LEU A 47 -6.94 3.75 5.83
C LEU A 47 -7.61 3.44 7.19
N ASP A 48 -7.04 2.53 7.98
CA ASP A 48 -7.57 2.17 9.30
C ASP A 48 -7.40 3.30 10.34
N GLN A 49 -6.34 4.11 10.23
CA GLN A 49 -6.01 5.15 11.23
C GLN A 49 -6.55 6.54 10.88
N ASP A 50 -6.38 6.93 9.61
CA ASP A 50 -6.60 8.29 9.10
C ASP A 50 -7.72 8.34 8.04
N GLY A 51 -8.32 7.19 7.72
CA GLY A 51 -9.38 7.08 6.72
C GLY A 51 -8.88 7.25 5.29
N GLU A 52 -9.83 7.51 4.39
CA GLU A 52 -9.56 7.60 2.94
C GLU A 52 -8.64 8.77 2.58
N VAL A 53 -8.67 9.85 3.36
CA VAL A 53 -7.83 11.03 3.15
C VAL A 53 -6.35 10.74 3.44
N GLY A 54 -6.03 10.11 4.58
CA GLY A 54 -4.64 9.76 4.90
C GLY A 54 -4.08 8.72 3.92
N ALA A 55 -4.90 7.74 3.55
CA ALA A 55 -4.51 6.77 2.52
C ALA A 55 -4.25 7.45 1.17
N ALA A 56 -5.01 8.48 0.82
CA ALA A 56 -4.83 9.26 -0.41
C ALA A 56 -3.56 10.10 -0.39
N GLU A 57 -3.20 10.71 0.74
CA GLU A 57 -1.93 11.42 0.91
C GLU A 57 -0.73 10.48 0.73
N LEU A 58 -0.83 9.26 1.25
CA LEU A 58 0.19 8.24 1.05
C LEU A 58 0.25 7.78 -0.41
N LEU A 59 -0.91 7.52 -1.03
CA LEU A 59 -0.98 7.12 -2.43
C LEU A 59 -0.37 8.19 -3.35
N ALA A 60 -0.62 9.46 -3.08
CA ALA A 60 -0.03 10.58 -3.80
C ALA A 60 1.51 10.60 -3.70
N LYS A 61 2.10 10.14 -2.59
CA LYS A 61 3.56 10.01 -2.45
C LYS A 61 4.13 8.78 -3.17
N VAL A 62 3.36 7.69 -3.20
CA VAL A 62 3.77 6.41 -3.80
C VAL A 62 3.65 6.41 -5.34
N GLY A 63 2.67 7.14 -5.90
CA GLY A 63 2.44 7.24 -7.33
C GLY A 63 1.99 5.91 -7.97
N ASP A 64 2.44 5.63 -9.19
CA ASP A 64 2.00 4.49 -10.02
C ASP A 64 2.14 3.11 -9.34
N ARG A 65 3.03 3.00 -8.34
CA ARG A 65 3.22 1.76 -7.57
C ARG A 65 2.02 1.44 -6.67
N GLY A 66 1.14 2.39 -6.43
CA GLY A 66 -0.11 2.17 -5.68
C GLY A 66 -1.05 1.19 -6.38
N GLU A 67 -1.13 1.22 -7.70
CA GLU A 67 -1.97 0.28 -8.46
C GLU A 67 -1.47 -1.17 -8.30
N ASN A 68 -0.14 -1.37 -8.31
CA ASN A 68 0.46 -2.70 -8.03
C ASN A 68 0.11 -3.18 -6.61
N ALA A 69 0.10 -2.27 -5.63
CA ALA A 69 -0.27 -2.59 -4.25
C ALA A 69 -1.75 -2.97 -4.12
N ARG A 70 -2.65 -2.29 -4.85
CA ARG A 70 -4.07 -2.68 -4.92
C ARG A 70 -4.25 -4.06 -5.53
N ASP A 71 -3.61 -4.32 -6.67
CA ASP A 71 -3.71 -5.61 -7.35
C ASP A 71 -3.19 -6.76 -6.47
N LEU A 72 -2.15 -6.48 -5.68
CA LEU A 72 -1.67 -7.40 -4.66
C LEU A 72 -2.68 -7.61 -3.53
N ALA A 73 -3.30 -6.54 -3.02
CA ALA A 73 -4.35 -6.63 -1.99
C ALA A 73 -5.54 -7.49 -2.46
N TYR A 74 -5.97 -7.36 -3.71
CA TYR A 74 -7.02 -8.20 -4.29
C TYR A 74 -6.64 -9.70 -4.32
N ARG A 75 -5.39 -10.01 -4.67
CA ARG A 75 -4.86 -11.39 -4.65
C ARG A 75 -4.77 -11.94 -3.23
N LEU A 76 -4.34 -11.11 -2.27
CA LEU A 76 -4.24 -11.49 -0.86
C LEU A 76 -5.61 -11.72 -0.24
N TYR A 77 -6.61 -10.89 -0.57
CA TYR A 77 -8.01 -11.12 -0.21
C TYR A 77 -8.46 -12.51 -0.67
N SER A 78 -8.28 -12.81 -1.96
CA SER A 78 -8.68 -14.11 -2.55
C SER A 78 -7.97 -15.29 -1.88
N LEU A 79 -6.71 -15.13 -1.47
CA LEU A 79 -5.96 -16.15 -0.75
C LEU A 79 -6.50 -16.34 0.68
N CYS A 80 -6.77 -15.24 1.40
CA CYS A 80 -7.29 -15.25 2.75
C CYS A 80 -8.69 -15.86 2.80
N ASP A 81 -9.54 -15.54 1.83
CA ASP A 81 -10.89 -16.09 1.69
C ASP A 81 -10.84 -17.62 1.53
N ARG A 82 -10.01 -18.13 0.62
CA ARG A 82 -9.80 -19.58 0.43
C ARG A 82 -9.22 -20.29 1.66
N LYS A 83 -8.46 -19.56 2.49
CA LYS A 83 -7.82 -20.10 3.70
C LYS A 83 -8.69 -19.94 4.96
N GLY A 84 -9.84 -19.27 4.85
CA GLY A 84 -10.71 -18.96 6.00
C GLY A 84 -10.11 -17.92 6.96
N TRP A 85 -9.16 -17.10 6.51
CA TRP A 85 -8.54 -16.04 7.31
C TRP A 85 -9.38 -14.76 7.24
N THR A 86 -10.59 -14.83 7.80
CA THR A 86 -11.63 -13.80 7.63
C THR A 86 -11.16 -12.40 8.04
N GLN A 87 -10.42 -12.26 9.14
CA GLN A 87 -9.96 -10.96 9.62
C GLN A 87 -8.97 -10.29 8.67
N GLU A 88 -8.05 -11.05 8.08
CA GLU A 88 -7.12 -10.51 7.07
C GLU A 88 -7.85 -10.21 5.76
N ALA A 89 -8.80 -11.08 5.36
CA ALA A 89 -9.61 -10.86 4.16
C ALA A 89 -10.40 -9.55 4.23
N ILE A 90 -11.03 -9.25 5.38
CA ILE A 90 -11.78 -8.00 5.58
C ILE A 90 -10.88 -6.79 5.32
N VAL A 91 -9.67 -6.80 5.87
CA VAL A 91 -8.75 -5.68 5.75
C VAL A 91 -8.33 -5.45 4.29
N TYR A 92 -7.90 -6.50 3.58
CA TYR A 92 -7.52 -6.34 2.18
C TYR A 92 -8.70 -5.90 1.31
N ASN A 93 -9.91 -6.38 1.63
CA ASN A 93 -11.12 -5.99 0.93
C ASN A 93 -11.48 -4.52 1.18
N SER A 94 -11.30 -4.01 2.41
CA SER A 94 -11.53 -2.59 2.73
C SER A 94 -10.70 -1.65 1.85
N LEU A 95 -9.40 -1.96 1.64
CA LEU A 95 -8.56 -1.16 0.74
C LEU A 95 -9.09 -1.16 -0.70
N VAL A 96 -9.52 -2.31 -1.21
CA VAL A 96 -10.04 -2.44 -2.58
C VAL A 96 -11.37 -1.70 -2.74
N ILE A 97 -12.24 -1.73 -1.72
CA ILE A 97 -13.53 -1.03 -1.74
C ILE A 97 -13.33 0.49 -1.71
N SER A 98 -12.45 0.99 -0.83
CA SER A 98 -12.18 2.43 -0.72
C SER A 98 -11.27 2.97 -1.83
N TRP A 99 -10.69 2.10 -2.67
CA TRP A 99 -9.73 2.49 -3.72
C TRP A 99 -10.21 3.61 -4.66
N PRO A 100 -11.44 3.60 -5.21
CA PRO A 100 -11.87 4.63 -6.14
C PRO A 100 -11.83 6.04 -5.51
N GLU A 101 -12.21 6.15 -4.24
CA GLU A 101 -12.22 7.43 -3.52
C GLU A 101 -10.81 7.85 -3.11
N ILE A 102 -10.01 6.91 -2.59
CA ILE A 102 -8.59 7.14 -2.28
C ILE A 102 -7.85 7.65 -3.53
N ASN A 103 -8.08 7.05 -4.70
CA ASN A 103 -7.42 7.44 -5.94
C ASN A 103 -7.89 8.81 -6.46
N ARG A 104 -9.19 9.12 -6.32
CA ARG A 104 -9.74 10.45 -6.64
C ARG A 104 -9.08 11.52 -5.78
N LEU A 105 -9.04 11.32 -4.46
CA LEU A 105 -8.42 12.23 -3.51
C LEU A 105 -6.90 12.38 -3.75
N ALA A 106 -6.19 11.29 -4.05
CA ALA A 106 -4.76 11.32 -4.33
C ALA A 106 -4.44 12.15 -5.58
N SER A 107 -5.30 12.07 -6.60
CA SER A 107 -5.20 12.86 -7.83
C SER A 107 -5.48 14.36 -7.60
N GLU A 108 -6.22 14.72 -6.55
CA GLU A 108 -6.45 16.10 -6.15
C GLU A 108 -5.29 16.66 -5.30
N ILE A 109 -4.59 15.79 -4.57
CA ILE A 109 -3.43 16.13 -3.73
C ILE A 109 -2.17 16.35 -4.58
N GLN A 110 -1.96 15.54 -5.62
CA GLN A 110 -0.95 15.85 -6.63
C GLN A 110 -1.48 17.00 -7.48
N PRO A 111 -0.90 18.22 -7.44
CA PRO A 111 -1.29 19.24 -8.39
C PRO A 111 -0.96 18.69 -9.76
N SER A 112 -2.00 18.42 -10.57
CA SER A 112 -1.88 18.11 -11.99
C SER A 112 -0.83 19.07 -12.56
N ALA A 113 0.33 18.55 -12.94
CA ALA A 113 1.27 19.34 -13.72
C ALA A 113 0.45 19.91 -14.88
N PRO A 114 0.40 21.25 -15.07
CA PRO A 114 -0.49 21.84 -16.04
C PRO A 114 -0.20 21.17 -17.38
N HIS A 115 -1.22 20.48 -17.92
CA HIS A 115 -1.16 19.99 -19.28
C HIS A 115 -0.78 21.17 -20.15
N GLN A 116 0.42 21.10 -20.70
CA GLN A 116 1.01 22.14 -21.51
C GLN A 116 0.06 22.39 -22.68
N THR A 117 -0.68 23.50 -22.62
CA THR A 117 -1.52 24.02 -23.68
C THR A 117 -0.59 24.31 -24.87
N SER A 118 -0.40 23.32 -25.74
CA SER A 118 0.24 23.56 -27.03
C SER A 118 -0.84 24.04 -27.98
N PHE A 119 -0.92 25.36 -28.07
CA PHE A 119 -1.59 26.07 -29.15
C PHE A 119 -1.01 25.63 -30.50
N LEU A 120 -1.90 25.28 -31.42
CA LEU A 120 -1.69 25.41 -32.87
C LEU A 120 -2.81 26.29 -33.43
#